data_AF-M5AP45-F1
#
_entry.id   AF-M5AP45-F1
#
_cell.length_a   1.000
_cell.length_b   1.000
_cell.length_c   1.000
_cell.angle_alpha   90.00
_cell.angle_beta   90.00
_cell.angle_gamma   90.00
#
_symmetry.space_group_name_H-M   'P 1'
#
loop_
_entity.id
_entity.type
_entity.pdbx_description
1 polymer ?
#
loop_
_entity_poly.entity_id
_entity_poly.type
_entity_poly.pdbx_seq_one_letter_code
_entity_poly.pdbx_strand_id
1 'polypeptide(L)'
;PIEDCDERARLERAREIAEGVEPPPGFCPGKHIQLLCPPELTIDNLTALFQTHLGIPSAALSALSQIDISLSPAIQRAVHTQVDYIHCLVPDLLEITSCSFYWGKMDRYEAERLLEGRPEGTFLLRDSAQEEYLFSVSFRKY
;
A
#
# COMPACT_ATOMS: atom_id res chain seq x y z
N PRO A 1 43.48 12.81 -8.22
CA PRO A 1 42.53 12.65 -7.10
C PRO A 1 41.25 13.47 -7.37
N ILE A 2 40.34 12.90 -8.16
CA ILE A 2 39.10 13.56 -8.64
C ILE A 2 37.85 12.70 -8.33
N GLU A 3 38.00 11.47 -7.85
CA GLU A 3 36.90 10.50 -7.62
C GLU A 3 36.16 10.68 -6.28
N ASP A 4 36.62 11.58 -5.41
CA ASP A 4 36.16 11.68 -4.03
C ASP A 4 34.83 12.45 -3.86
N CYS A 5 34.46 13.33 -4.82
CA CYS A 5 33.21 14.09 -4.75
C CYS A 5 32.00 13.27 -5.23
N ASP A 6 32.16 12.50 -6.31
CA ASP A 6 31.08 11.68 -6.89
C ASP A 6 30.70 10.51 -5.98
N GLU A 7 31.69 9.87 -5.34
CA GLU A 7 31.43 8.76 -4.41
C GLU A 7 30.70 9.25 -3.15
N ARG A 8 31.09 10.41 -2.62
CA ARG A 8 30.38 11.06 -1.50
C ARG A 8 28.94 11.42 -1.87
N ALA A 9 28.71 11.96 -3.07
CA ALA A 9 27.36 12.27 -3.54
C ALA A 9 26.48 11.02 -3.71
N ARG A 10 27.07 9.90 -4.15
CA ARG A 10 26.38 8.60 -4.23
C ARG A 10 26.00 8.06 -2.86
N LEU A 11 26.92 8.09 -1.91
CA LEU A 11 26.70 7.63 -0.55
C LEU A 11 25.65 8.48 0.19
N GLU A 12 25.69 9.81 0.01
CA GLU A 12 24.70 10.73 0.58
C GLU A 12 23.30 10.42 0.03
N ARG A 13 23.17 10.28 -1.30
CA ARG A 13 21.90 9.93 -1.94
C ARG A 13 21.37 8.56 -1.50
N ALA A 14 22.25 7.57 -1.35
CA ALA A 14 21.87 6.26 -0.83
C ALA A 14 21.33 6.35 0.61
N ARG A 15 21.90 7.25 1.42
CA ARG A 15 21.43 7.52 2.78
C ARG A 15 20.07 8.22 2.77
N GLU A 16 19.87 9.24 1.94
CA GLU A 16 18.58 9.95 1.79
C GLU A 16 17.46 9.01 1.31
N ILE A 17 17.76 8.10 0.37
CA ILE A 17 16.82 7.06 -0.08
C ILE A 17 16.45 6.11 1.07
N ALA A 18 17.44 5.71 1.88
CA ALA A 18 17.22 4.84 3.03
C ALA A 18 16.44 5.53 4.16
N GLU A 19 16.61 6.83 4.32
CA GLU A 19 15.91 7.64 5.33
C GLU A 19 14.47 7.95 4.89
N GLY A 20 14.24 8.13 3.58
CA GLY A 20 12.93 8.40 3.03
C GLY A 20 12.40 9.79 3.41
N VAL A 21 11.11 10.01 3.20
CA VAL A 21 10.44 11.29 3.54
C VAL A 21 9.59 11.06 4.78
N GLU A 22 9.75 11.89 5.80
CA GLU A 22 8.93 11.80 7.01
C GLU A 22 7.44 11.94 6.68
N PRO A 23 6.59 11.01 7.16
CA PRO A 23 5.16 11.08 6.91
C PRO A 23 4.53 12.27 7.65
N PRO A 24 3.46 12.89 7.10
CA PRO A 24 2.87 14.10 7.67
C PRO A 24 2.24 13.80 9.03
N PRO A 25 2.12 14.82 9.91
CA PRO A 25 1.49 14.65 11.22
C PRO A 25 0.07 14.06 11.08
N GLY A 26 -0.18 12.91 11.70
CA GLY A 26 -1.45 12.19 11.61
C GLY A 26 -1.53 11.13 10.52
N PHE A 27 -0.46 10.90 9.75
CA PHE A 27 -0.37 9.77 8.84
C PHE A 27 -0.38 8.46 9.63
N CYS A 28 -1.44 7.68 9.43
CA CYS A 28 -1.51 6.31 9.90
C CYS A 28 -1.24 5.41 8.68
N PRO A 29 -0.13 4.65 8.65
CA PRO A 29 0.03 3.62 7.63
C PRO A 29 -1.22 2.74 7.64
N GLY A 30 -1.89 2.60 6.49
CA GLY A 30 -3.08 1.77 6.40
C GLY A 30 -2.75 0.37 6.90
N LYS A 31 -3.59 -0.19 7.79
CA LYS A 31 -3.48 -1.61 8.15
C LYS A 31 -3.89 -2.44 6.93
N HIS A 32 -2.93 -2.69 6.05
CA HIS A 32 -3.15 -3.51 4.87
C HIS A 32 -3.18 -4.98 5.30
N ILE A 33 -4.37 -5.49 5.63
CA ILE A 33 -4.57 -6.92 5.88
C ILE A 33 -4.59 -7.61 4.53
N GLN A 34 -3.45 -8.18 4.15
CA GLN A 34 -3.36 -9.00 2.96
C GLN A 34 -3.73 -10.44 3.31
N LEU A 35 -4.94 -10.85 2.93
CA LEU A 35 -5.32 -12.24 2.94
C LEU A 35 -4.65 -12.90 1.73
N LEU A 36 -3.49 -13.54 1.97
CA LEU A 36 -2.94 -14.48 1.01
C LEU A 36 -3.92 -15.66 0.98
N CYS A 37 -4.77 -15.73 -0.03
CA CYS A 37 -5.66 -16.87 -0.20
C CYS A 37 -4.88 -17.97 -0.92
N PRO A 38 -4.36 -19.01 -0.23
CA PRO A 38 -3.86 -20.17 -0.94
C PRO A 38 -4.98 -20.74 -1.82
N PRO A 39 -4.64 -21.36 -2.96
CA PRO A 39 -5.62 -21.88 -3.92
C PRO A 39 -6.61 -22.91 -3.33
N GLU A 40 -6.34 -23.41 -2.11
CA GLU A 40 -7.16 -24.37 -1.36
C GLU A 40 -8.03 -23.73 -0.27
N LEU A 41 -8.14 -22.39 -0.21
CA LEU A 41 -8.98 -21.71 0.77
C LEU A 41 -10.47 -21.94 0.48
N THR A 42 -11.08 -22.82 1.26
CA THR A 42 -12.53 -22.94 1.38
C THR A 42 -13.08 -21.98 2.43
N ILE A 43 -14.39 -21.74 2.41
CA ILE A 43 -15.10 -20.93 3.42
C ILE A 43 -14.86 -21.48 4.83
N ASP A 44 -14.76 -22.81 4.97
CA ASP A 44 -14.50 -23.49 6.22
C ASP A 44 -13.08 -23.22 6.74
N ASN A 45 -12.08 -23.22 5.84
CA ASN A 45 -10.69 -22.89 6.16
C ASN A 45 -10.55 -21.43 6.61
N LEU A 46 -11.28 -20.49 5.98
CA LEU A 46 -11.34 -19.08 6.41
C LEU A 46 -11.97 -18.95 7.79
N THR A 47 -13.09 -19.63 8.02
CA THR A 47 -13.82 -19.62 9.29
C THR A 47 -12.93 -20.10 10.45
N ALA A 48 -12.11 -21.14 10.22
CA ALA A 48 -11.12 -21.62 11.18
C ALA A 48 -9.98 -20.62 11.42
N LEU A 49 -9.50 -19.95 10.37
CA LEU A 49 -8.42 -18.94 10.45
C LEU A 49 -8.83 -17.75 11.33
N PHE A 50 -10.03 -17.20 11.09
CA PHE A 50 -10.58 -16.08 11.86
C PHE A 50 -10.80 -16.43 13.34
N GLN A 51 -11.23 -17.66 13.63
CA GLN A 51 -11.35 -18.15 15.00
C GLN A 51 -9.98 -18.26 15.67
N THR A 52 -9.01 -18.84 14.97
CA THR A 52 -7.71 -19.21 15.56
C THR A 52 -6.79 -18.00 15.75
N HIS A 53 -6.70 -17.12 14.76
CA HIS A 53 -5.71 -16.03 14.76
C HIS A 53 -6.29 -14.68 15.16
N LEU A 54 -7.60 -14.49 14.99
CA LEU A 54 -8.27 -13.20 15.26
C LEU A 54 -9.28 -13.29 16.40
N GLY A 55 -9.49 -14.48 16.98
CA GLY A 55 -10.41 -14.70 18.09
C GLY A 55 -11.87 -14.42 17.74
N ILE A 56 -12.23 -14.39 16.45
CA ILE A 56 -13.59 -14.11 16.02
C ILE A 56 -14.42 -15.39 16.11
N PRO A 57 -15.48 -15.44 16.93
CA PRO A 57 -16.27 -16.65 17.10
C PRO A 57 -17.06 -16.97 15.82
N SER A 58 -17.26 -18.26 15.53
CA SER A 58 -18.00 -18.72 14.34
C SER A 58 -19.39 -18.09 14.23
N ALA A 59 -20.07 -17.85 15.36
CA ALA A 59 -21.39 -17.21 15.37
C ALA A 59 -21.36 -15.78 14.84
N ALA A 60 -20.30 -15.01 15.09
CA ALA A 60 -20.14 -13.67 14.54
C ALA A 60 -19.92 -13.72 13.02
N LEU A 61 -19.12 -14.70 12.53
CA LEU A 61 -18.90 -14.89 11.10
C LEU A 61 -20.19 -15.30 10.37
N SER A 62 -20.97 -16.22 10.94
CA SER A 62 -22.28 -16.63 10.41
C SER A 62 -23.33 -15.54 10.48
N ALA A 63 -23.26 -14.64 11.48
CA ALA A 63 -24.14 -13.48 11.55
C ALA A 63 -23.77 -12.47 10.45
N LEU A 64 -22.47 -12.22 10.24
CA LEU A 64 -21.97 -11.35 9.17
C LEU A 64 -22.37 -11.84 7.78
N SER A 65 -22.39 -13.17 7.54
CA SER A 65 -22.81 -13.73 6.25
C SER A 65 -24.32 -13.59 5.97
N GLN A 66 -25.13 -13.34 7.01
CA GLN A 66 -26.58 -13.19 6.91
C GLN A 66 -27.05 -11.73 6.89
N ILE A 67 -26.13 -10.77 7.01
CA ILE A 67 -26.48 -9.35 6.94
C ILE A 67 -27.02 -9.05 5.54
N ASP A 68 -28.30 -8.65 5.45
CA ASP A 68 -28.86 -8.05 4.24
C ASP A 68 -28.21 -6.69 4.03
N ILE A 69 -27.27 -6.73 3.10
CA ILE A 69 -26.22 -5.77 2.86
C ILE A 69 -26.76 -4.52 2.13
N SER A 70 -28.01 -4.56 1.67
CA SER A 70 -28.70 -3.44 1.00
C SER A 70 -29.19 -2.33 1.94
N LEU A 71 -29.21 -2.56 3.26
CA LEU A 71 -29.94 -1.70 4.21
C LEU A 71 -29.05 -0.85 5.14
N SER A 72 -27.72 -0.97 5.08
CA SER A 72 -26.80 -0.23 5.97
C SER A 72 -26.03 0.88 5.23
N PRO A 73 -26.45 2.16 5.30
CA PRO A 73 -25.73 3.28 4.69
C PRO A 73 -24.39 3.61 5.37
N ALA A 74 -24.09 3.03 6.54
CA ALA A 74 -22.85 3.24 7.28
C ALA A 74 -21.67 2.39 6.78
N ILE A 75 -21.91 1.37 5.96
CA ILE A 75 -20.85 0.53 5.38
C ILE A 75 -20.71 0.92 3.91
N GLN A 76 -19.85 1.89 3.63
CA GLN A 76 -19.40 2.15 2.25
C GLN A 76 -18.61 0.93 1.79
N ARG A 77 -19.23 0.08 0.97
CA ARG A 77 -18.49 -0.97 0.28
C ARG A 77 -17.66 -0.33 -0.81
N ALA A 78 -16.35 -0.43 -0.71
CA ALA A 78 -15.54 -0.66 -1.90
C ALA A 78 -15.74 -2.13 -2.28
N VAL A 79 -16.82 -2.48 -2.99
CA VAL A 79 -16.83 -3.75 -3.71
C VAL A 79 -15.79 -3.59 -4.81
N HIS A 80 -14.62 -4.16 -4.60
CA HIS A 80 -13.57 -4.18 -5.62
C HIS A 80 -13.97 -5.25 -6.65
N THR A 81 -14.66 -4.84 -7.70
CA THR A 81 -14.91 -5.70 -8.86
C THR A 81 -13.61 -5.84 -9.63
N GLN A 82 -13.13 -7.07 -9.72
CA GLN A 82 -11.89 -7.50 -10.33
C GLN A 82 -11.90 -7.19 -11.83
N VAL A 83 -10.94 -6.39 -12.28
CA VAL A 83 -10.56 -6.26 -13.68
C VAL A 83 -9.64 -7.44 -14.01
N ASP A 84 -9.83 -8.09 -15.16
CA ASP A 84 -9.00 -9.18 -15.67
C ASP A 84 -7.56 -8.73 -15.89
N TYR A 85 -6.77 -8.68 -14.82
CA TYR A 85 -5.32 -8.67 -14.87
C TYR A 85 -4.82 -10.05 -14.47
N ILE A 86 -3.75 -10.52 -15.13
CA ILE A 86 -3.03 -11.72 -14.72
C ILE A 86 -2.78 -11.61 -13.20
N HIS A 87 -3.43 -12.47 -12.41
CA HIS A 87 -3.35 -12.49 -10.95
C HIS A 87 -1.99 -13.00 -10.46
N CYS A 88 -0.93 -12.34 -10.87
CA CYS A 88 0.36 -12.47 -10.23
C CYS A 88 0.36 -11.53 -9.04
N LEU A 89 0.45 -12.11 -7.84
CA LEU A 89 0.82 -11.35 -6.66
C LEU A 89 2.16 -10.66 -6.97
N VAL A 90 2.26 -9.37 -6.70
CA VAL A 90 3.55 -8.68 -6.72
C VAL A 90 4.41 -9.36 -5.64
N PRO A 91 5.52 -10.04 -6.00
CA PRO A 91 6.27 -10.86 -5.05
C PRO A 91 6.72 -10.07 -3.81
N ASP A 92 7.09 -8.81 -4.03
CA ASP A 92 7.66 -7.93 -3.01
C ASP A 92 6.63 -6.95 -2.43
N LEU A 93 5.33 -7.23 -2.57
CA LEU A 93 4.27 -6.29 -2.17
C LEU A 93 4.33 -5.91 -0.69
N LEU A 94 4.65 -6.89 0.17
CA LEU A 94 4.81 -6.65 1.60
C LEU A 94 6.01 -5.74 1.88
N GLU A 95 7.13 -5.98 1.20
CA GLU A 95 8.33 -5.15 1.34
C GLU A 95 8.07 -3.73 0.86
N ILE A 96 7.47 -3.58 -0.34
CA ILE A 96 7.10 -2.30 -0.93
C ILE A 96 6.19 -1.50 -0.01
N THR A 97 5.14 -2.13 0.53
CA THR A 97 4.15 -1.46 1.39
C THR A 97 4.68 -1.13 2.78
N SER A 98 5.81 -1.75 3.18
CA SER A 98 6.50 -1.46 4.43
C SER A 98 7.50 -0.31 4.34
N CYS A 99 7.85 0.13 3.13
CA CYS A 99 8.81 1.22 2.93
C CYS A 99 8.23 2.58 3.38
N SER A 100 9.05 3.43 4.02
CA SER A 100 8.67 4.79 4.44
C SER A 100 8.33 5.71 3.26
N PHE A 101 8.93 5.44 2.10
CA PHE A 101 8.65 6.17 0.87
C PHE A 101 7.41 5.68 0.13
N TYR A 102 6.65 4.69 0.65
CA TYR A 102 5.36 4.28 0.09
C TYR A 102 4.20 5.00 0.82
N TRP A 103 3.40 5.71 0.04
CA TRP A 103 2.35 6.62 0.54
C TRP A 103 0.93 6.13 0.21
N GLY A 104 0.80 4.91 -0.30
CA GLY A 104 -0.50 4.32 -0.60
C GLY A 104 -1.28 5.06 -1.69
N LYS A 105 -2.59 5.06 -1.53
CA LYS A 105 -3.53 5.70 -2.46
C LYS A 105 -3.40 7.22 -2.39
N MET A 106 -2.64 7.77 -3.33
CA MET A 106 -2.39 9.20 -3.49
C MET A 106 -2.45 9.57 -4.97
N ASP A 107 -3.11 10.67 -5.29
CA ASP A 107 -3.16 11.15 -6.67
C ASP A 107 -1.89 11.91 -7.07
N ARG A 108 -1.73 12.16 -8.37
CA ARG A 108 -0.56 12.85 -8.92
C ARG A 108 -0.39 14.27 -8.34
N TYR A 109 -1.48 15.01 -8.20
CA TYR A 109 -1.44 16.42 -7.80
C TYR A 109 -1.10 16.57 -6.32
N GLU A 110 -1.60 15.67 -5.48
CA GLU A 110 -1.24 15.60 -4.07
C GLU A 110 0.26 15.31 -3.89
N ALA A 111 0.79 14.35 -4.65
CA ALA A 111 2.22 14.08 -4.65
C ALA A 111 3.06 15.28 -5.14
N GLU A 112 2.62 15.98 -6.20
CA GLU A 112 3.30 17.18 -6.70
C GLU A 112 3.33 18.30 -5.64
N ARG A 113 2.24 18.53 -4.90
CA ARG A 113 2.21 19.52 -3.80
C ARG A 113 3.13 19.15 -2.64
N LEU A 114 3.21 17.86 -2.27
CA LEU A 114 4.10 17.41 -1.19
C LEU A 114 5.58 17.54 -1.53
N LEU A 115 5.89 17.38 -2.81
CA LEU A 115 7.24 17.52 -3.36
C LEU A 115 7.59 18.97 -3.72
N GLU A 116 6.63 19.90 -3.67
CA GLU A 116 6.85 21.31 -3.91
C GLU A 116 7.77 21.92 -2.83
N GLY A 117 8.78 22.68 -3.25
CA GLY A 117 9.78 23.25 -2.35
C GLY A 117 10.73 22.24 -1.70
N ARG A 118 10.63 20.95 -2.01
CA ARG A 118 11.58 19.92 -1.57
C ARG A 118 12.84 19.93 -2.45
N PRO A 119 13.97 19.40 -1.93
CA PRO A 119 15.18 19.21 -2.73
C PRO A 119 14.88 18.45 -4.02
N GLU A 120 15.60 18.79 -5.07
CA GLU A 120 15.53 18.09 -6.33
C GLU A 120 15.87 16.60 -6.15
N GLY A 121 15.14 15.73 -6.85
CA GLY A 121 15.30 14.28 -6.71
C GLY A 121 14.54 13.68 -5.52
N THR A 122 13.93 14.50 -4.64
CA THR A 122 12.98 13.99 -3.64
C THR A 122 11.86 13.24 -4.36
N PHE A 123 11.52 12.05 -3.88
CA PHE A 123 10.53 11.20 -4.50
C PHE A 123 9.63 10.52 -3.46
N LEU A 124 8.51 9.98 -3.93
CA LEU A 124 7.65 9.07 -3.21
C LEU A 124 7.06 8.03 -4.16
N LEU A 125 6.72 6.87 -3.62
CA LEU A 125 5.99 5.80 -4.28
C LEU A 125 4.53 5.87 -3.85
N ARG A 126 3.60 5.76 -4.79
CA ARG A 126 2.16 5.79 -4.56
C ARG A 126 1.46 4.77 -5.44
N ASP A 127 0.20 4.48 -5.13
CA ASP A 127 -0.65 3.73 -6.04
C ASP A 127 -0.83 4.50 -7.35
N SER A 128 -0.82 3.77 -8.45
CA SER A 128 -1.13 4.35 -9.76
C SER A 128 -2.59 4.77 -9.83
N ALA A 129 -2.85 5.87 -10.54
CA ALA A 129 -4.21 6.27 -10.91
C ALA A 129 -4.67 5.65 -12.25
N GLN A 130 -3.74 5.01 -12.98
CA GLN A 130 -4.01 4.28 -14.22
C GLN A 130 -4.27 2.82 -13.89
N GLU A 131 -5.24 2.21 -14.56
CA GLU A 131 -5.65 0.83 -14.31
C GLU A 131 -4.57 -0.20 -14.70
N GLU A 132 -3.71 0.16 -15.66
CA GLU A 132 -2.68 -0.73 -16.23
C GLU A 132 -1.45 -0.87 -15.35
N TYR A 133 -1.30 -0.04 -14.31
CA TYR A 133 -0.14 -0.02 -13.44
C TYR A 133 -0.58 -0.09 -11.99
N LEU A 134 0.18 -0.78 -11.14
CA LEU A 134 -0.10 -0.85 -9.70
C LEU A 134 0.49 0.35 -8.95
N PHE A 135 1.70 0.74 -9.31
CA PHE A 135 2.44 1.80 -8.64
C PHE A 135 2.86 2.91 -9.60
N SER A 136 3.11 4.08 -9.04
CA SER A 136 3.69 5.23 -9.72
C SER A 136 4.71 5.90 -8.80
N VAL A 137 5.83 6.34 -9.37
CA VAL A 137 6.81 7.17 -8.68
C VAL A 137 6.55 8.63 -9.04
N SER A 138 6.44 9.49 -8.03
CA SER A 138 6.43 10.94 -8.19
C SER A 138 7.75 11.49 -7.68
N PHE A 139 8.38 12.40 -8.42
CA PHE A 139 9.64 13.02 -8.02
C PHE A 139 9.71 14.49 -8.41
N ARG A 140 10.46 15.29 -7.65
CA ARG A 140 10.72 16.69 -7.97
C ARG A 140 11.77 16.77 -9.07
N LYS A 141 11.32 17.10 -10.29
CA LYS A 141 12.18 17.49 -11.42
C LYS A 141 12.50 18.99 -11.36
N TYR A 142 13.69 19.37 -11.83
CA TYR A 142 14.16 20.75 -12.03
C TYR A 142 13.03 21.74 -12.34
#